data_AF-A0A3M6VTC5-F1
#
_entry.id   AF-A0A3M6VTC5-F1
#
_cell.length_a   1.000
_cell.length_b   1.000
_cell.length_c   1.000
_cell.angle_alpha   90.00
_cell.angle_beta   90.00
_cell.angle_gamma   90.00
#
_symmetry.space_group_name_H-M   'P 1'
#
loop_
_entity.id
_entity.type
_entity.pdbx_description
1 polymer ?
#
loop_
_entity_poly.entity_id
_entity_poly.type
_entity_poly.pdbx_seq_one_letter_code
_entity_poly.pdbx_strand_id
1 'polypeptide(L)'
;MVNITDSTCDFGLALTEDGCTRTLASYDLDAYRTVQAVYLALGGISVAASVILYIRSVKHEGALLQQYSFLFCCYGAVTMVIRGADPLSYGYVIPRPISAFLADTCTAALYSV
;
A
#
# COMPACT_ATOMS: atom_id res chain seq x y z
N MET A 1 -3.36 36.41 -12.23
CA MET A 1 -2.55 35.24 -11.85
C MET A 1 -3.53 34.16 -11.46
N VAL A 2 -3.67 33.11 -12.28
CA VAL A 2 -4.51 31.95 -11.95
C VAL A 2 -3.78 31.18 -10.85
N ASN A 3 -4.44 30.94 -9.72
CA ASN A 3 -3.83 30.18 -8.64
C ASN A 3 -3.66 28.73 -9.12
N ILE A 4 -2.54 28.07 -8.84
CA ILE A 4 -2.31 26.69 -9.33
C ILE A 4 -3.44 25.75 -8.86
N THR A 5 -3.99 26.00 -7.66
CA THR A 5 -5.15 25.30 -7.10
C THR A 5 -6.47 25.54 -7.83
N ASP A 6 -6.58 26.56 -8.70
CA ASP A 6 -7.77 26.75 -9.55
C ASP A 6 -7.76 25.84 -10.79
N SER A 7 -6.61 25.21 -11.08
CA SER A 7 -6.42 24.38 -12.28
C SER A 7 -6.13 22.91 -11.99
N THR A 8 -5.65 22.58 -10.79
CA THR A 8 -5.25 21.22 -10.42
C THR A 8 -5.81 20.84 -9.06
N CYS A 9 -6.55 19.74 -9.00
CA CYS A 9 -7.04 19.16 -7.76
C CYS A 9 -5.95 18.41 -7.00
N ASP A 10 -6.15 18.25 -5.68
CA ASP A 10 -5.33 17.34 -4.89
C ASP A 10 -5.43 15.91 -5.39
N PHE A 11 -4.34 15.17 -5.23
CA PHE A 11 -4.22 13.79 -5.72
C PHE A 11 -5.26 12.89 -5.06
N GLY A 12 -6.03 12.15 -5.85
CA GLY A 12 -7.18 11.38 -5.36
C GLY A 12 -8.52 12.04 -5.67
N LEU A 13 -8.53 13.32 -6.08
CA LEU A 13 -9.73 14.06 -6.49
C LEU A 13 -9.72 14.32 -8.00
N ALA A 14 -10.91 14.34 -8.59
CA ALA A 14 -11.14 14.67 -9.98
C ALA A 14 -11.69 16.09 -10.12
N LEU A 15 -11.25 16.81 -11.15
CA LEU A 15 -11.78 18.12 -11.49
C LEU A 15 -13.12 17.95 -12.20
N THR A 16 -14.20 18.44 -11.58
CA THR A 16 -15.55 18.47 -12.15
C THR A 16 -16.03 19.91 -12.34
N GLU A 17 -17.18 20.12 -12.99
CA GLU A 17 -17.79 21.46 -13.12
C GLU A 17 -18.09 22.09 -11.75
N ASP A 18 -18.31 21.25 -10.73
CA ASP A 18 -18.49 21.65 -9.32
C ASP A 18 -17.15 21.80 -8.55
N GLY A 19 -16.01 21.66 -9.23
CA GLY A 19 -14.67 21.69 -8.64
C GLY A 19 -14.12 20.33 -8.21
N CYS A 20 -13.20 20.32 -7.24
CA CYS A 20 -12.48 19.14 -6.76
C CYS A 20 -13.24 18.38 -5.65
N THR A 21 -14.50 18.02 -5.90
CA THR A 21 -15.38 17.44 -4.87
C THR A 21 -15.54 15.92 -5.00
N ARG A 22 -15.21 15.34 -6.15
CA ARG A 22 -15.32 13.90 -6.40
C ARG A 22 -13.97 13.21 -6.31
N THR A 23 -13.95 12.02 -5.71
CA THR A 23 -12.76 11.16 -5.67
C THR A 23 -12.59 10.40 -6.98
N LEU A 24 -11.35 10.07 -7.35
CA LEU A 24 -11.05 9.23 -8.52
C LEU A 24 -11.70 7.84 -8.38
N ALA A 25 -11.79 7.32 -7.16
CA ALA A 25 -12.49 6.07 -6.86
C ALA A 25 -14.01 6.11 -7.18
N SER A 26 -14.63 7.29 -7.22
CA SER A 26 -16.06 7.42 -7.50
C SER A 26 -16.44 7.22 -8.98
N TYR A 27 -15.46 7.27 -9.89
CA TYR A 27 -15.69 7.05 -11.33
C TYR A 27 -15.79 5.57 -11.70
N ASP A 28 -15.00 4.72 -11.05
CA ASP A 28 -15.02 3.27 -11.24
C ASP A 28 -14.82 2.56 -9.90
N LEU A 29 -15.94 2.40 -9.21
CA LEU A 29 -15.99 1.86 -7.85
C LEU A 29 -15.75 0.34 -7.84
N ASP A 30 -16.12 -0.36 -8.92
CA ASP A 30 -15.91 -1.79 -9.06
C ASP A 30 -14.43 -2.11 -9.29
N ALA A 31 -13.75 -1.37 -10.17
CA ALA A 31 -12.30 -1.50 -10.33
C ALA A 31 -11.56 -1.14 -9.05
N TYR A 32 -11.94 -0.05 -8.37
CA TYR A 32 -11.34 0.35 -7.09
C TYR A 32 -11.44 -0.74 -6.03
N ARG A 33 -12.65 -1.29 -5.82
CA ARG A 33 -12.89 -2.39 -4.86
C ARG A 33 -12.15 -3.66 -5.23
N THR A 34 -12.06 -3.98 -6.52
CA THR A 34 -11.31 -5.14 -7.01
C THR A 34 -9.83 -5.01 -6.68
N VAL A 35 -9.23 -3.85 -6.97
CA VAL A 35 -7.81 -3.58 -6.64
C VAL A 35 -7.59 -3.62 -5.13
N GLN A 36 -8.47 -3.00 -4.35
CA GLN A 36 -8.42 -3.07 -2.88
C GLN A 36 -8.45 -4.53 -2.38
N ALA A 37 -9.38 -5.35 -2.87
CA ALA A 37 -9.47 -6.76 -2.49
C ALA A 37 -8.19 -7.53 -2.86
N VAL A 38 -7.62 -7.29 -4.05
CA VAL A 38 -6.38 -7.94 -4.50
C VAL A 38 -5.19 -7.57 -3.60
N TYR A 39 -5.01 -6.29 -3.27
CA TYR A 39 -3.94 -5.84 -2.37
C TYR A 39 -4.10 -6.45 -0.97
N LEU A 40 -5.32 -6.44 -0.42
CA LEU A 40 -5.60 -7.02 0.89
C LEU A 40 -5.40 -8.53 0.92
N ALA A 41 -5.83 -9.25 -0.11
CA ALA A 41 -5.67 -10.71 -0.20
C ALA A 41 -4.19 -11.09 -0.34
N LEU A 42 -3.48 -10.50 -1.30
CA LEU A 42 -2.06 -10.80 -1.53
C LEU A 42 -1.19 -10.37 -0.34
N GLY A 43 -1.44 -9.18 0.20
CA GLY A 43 -0.79 -8.69 1.42
C GLY A 43 -1.07 -9.59 2.62
N GLY A 44 -2.32 -9.97 2.85
CA GLY A 44 -2.70 -10.86 3.96
C GLY A 44 -2.06 -12.24 3.87
N ILE A 45 -2.09 -12.86 2.69
CA ILE A 45 -1.47 -14.18 2.46
C ILE A 45 0.06 -14.10 2.69
N SER A 46 0.71 -13.06 2.18
CA SER A 46 2.16 -12.90 2.32
C SER A 46 2.58 -12.58 3.75
N VAL A 47 1.81 -11.79 4.50
CA VAL A 47 2.03 -11.60 5.95
C VAL A 47 1.92 -12.93 6.68
N ALA A 48 0.83 -13.68 6.46
CA ALA A 48 0.61 -14.97 7.13
C ALA A 48 1.75 -15.96 6.83
N ALA A 49 2.14 -16.09 5.56
CA ALA A 49 3.24 -16.96 5.14
C ALA A 49 4.57 -16.55 5.80
N SER A 50 4.91 -15.25 5.80
CA SER A 50 6.15 -14.74 6.39
C SER A 50 6.21 -14.96 7.90
N VAL A 51 5.10 -14.74 8.60
CA VAL A 51 5.00 -14.99 10.05
C VAL A 51 5.14 -16.47 10.37
N ILE A 52 4.49 -17.37 9.61
CA ILE A 52 4.61 -18.81 9.81
C ILE A 52 6.07 -19.27 9.61
N LEU A 53 6.72 -18.78 8.56
CA LEU A 53 8.12 -19.11 8.27
C LEU A 53 9.06 -18.56 9.34
N TYR A 54 8.82 -17.34 9.83
CA TYR A 54 9.56 -16.77 10.95
C TYR A 54 9.44 -17.63 12.21
N ILE A 55 8.22 -17.99 12.62
CA ILE A 55 7.98 -18.84 13.81
C ILE A 55 8.69 -20.19 13.65
N ARG A 56 8.62 -20.81 12.48
CA ARG A 56 9.33 -22.07 12.20
C ARG A 56 10.84 -21.90 12.29
N SER A 57 11.39 -20.82 11.75
CA SER A 57 12.82 -20.56 11.79
C SER A 57 13.34 -20.36 13.21
N VAL A 58 12.58 -19.68 14.08
CA VAL A 58 12.94 -19.52 15.49
C VAL A 58 12.88 -20.86 16.23
N LYS A 59 11.82 -21.65 15.98
CA LYS A 59 11.65 -22.96 16.65
C LYS A 59 12.72 -23.98 16.27
N HIS A 60 13.27 -23.91 15.06
CA HIS A 60 14.29 -24.83 14.55
C HIS A 60 15.71 -24.26 14.60
N GLU A 61 15.96 -23.24 15.44
CA GLU A 61 17.29 -22.59 15.58
C GLU A 61 17.90 -22.17 14.23
N GLY A 62 17.06 -21.67 13.33
CA GLY A 62 17.48 -21.18 12.01
C GLY A 62 18.42 -19.98 12.12
N ALA A 63 19.24 -19.79 11.09
CA ALA A 63 20.23 -18.72 11.04
C ALA A 63 19.58 -17.33 11.24
N LEU A 64 20.24 -16.46 12.00
CA LEU A 64 19.75 -15.10 12.26
C LEU A 64 19.45 -14.32 10.97
N LEU A 65 20.29 -14.48 9.95
CA LEU A 65 20.09 -13.84 8.65
C LEU A 65 18.75 -14.25 8.02
N GLN A 66 18.40 -15.53 8.07
CA GLN A 66 17.13 -16.05 7.55
C GLN A 66 15.93 -15.49 8.33
N GLN A 67 16.05 -15.32 9.64
CA GLN A 67 15.01 -14.71 10.47
C GLN A 67 14.77 -13.24 10.08
N TYR A 68 15.84 -12.48 9.85
CA TYR A 68 15.75 -11.09 9.38
C TYR A 68 15.09 -11.00 8.00
N SER A 69 15.43 -11.90 7.06
CA SER A 69 14.79 -11.92 5.74
C SER A 69 13.28 -12.13 5.83
N PHE A 70 12.81 -13.06 6.68
CA PHE A 70 11.37 -13.25 6.88
C PHE A 70 10.70 -12.04 7.53
N LEU A 71 11.40 -11.33 8.40
CA LEU A 71 10.90 -10.12 9.05
C LEU A 71 10.78 -8.96 8.04
N PHE A 72 11.75 -8.80 7.14
CA PHE A 72 11.67 -7.84 6.03
C PHE A 72 10.56 -8.18 5.03
N CYS A 73 10.40 -9.46 4.68
CA CYS A 73 9.26 -9.91 3.87
C CYS A 73 7.92 -9.61 4.54
N CYS A 74 7.81 -9.83 5.85
CA CYS A 74 6.63 -9.49 6.63
C CYS A 74 6.36 -7.98 6.60
N TYR A 75 7.39 -7.16 6.80
CA TYR A 75 7.28 -5.70 6.73
C TYR A 75 6.80 -5.23 5.35
N GLY A 76 7.41 -5.70 4.26
CA GLY A 76 6.98 -5.38 2.90
C GLY A 76 5.55 -5.84 2.58
N ALA A 77 5.11 -6.97 3.14
CA ALA A 77 3.73 -7.45 3.03
C ALA A 77 2.74 -6.57 3.81
N VAL A 78 3.11 -6.07 4.99
CA VAL A 78 2.28 -5.16 5.79
C VAL A 78 2.07 -3.83 5.05
N THR A 79 3.11 -3.27 4.43
CA THR A 79 2.95 -2.02 3.66
C THR A 79 2.00 -2.18 2.47
N MET A 80 1.99 -3.36 1.82
CA MET A 80 1.00 -3.71 0.80
C MET A 80 -0.43 -3.74 1.33
N VAL A 81 -0.65 -4.32 2.53
CA VAL A 81 -1.98 -4.33 3.18
C VAL A 81 -2.46 -2.90 3.47
N ILE A 82 -1.61 -2.06 4.04
CA ILE A 82 -1.95 -0.67 4.36
C ILE A 82 -2.29 0.12 3.08
N ARG A 83 -1.49 -0.06 2.01
CA ARG A 83 -1.78 0.54 0.70
C ARG A 83 -3.04 -0.04 0.03
N GLY A 84 -3.45 -1.25 0.40
CA GLY A 84 -4.71 -1.84 -0.03
C GLY A 84 -5.95 -1.17 0.58
N ALA A 85 -5.83 -0.53 1.75
CA ALA A 85 -6.94 0.20 2.35
C ALA A 85 -7.37 1.40 1.50
N ASP A 86 -6.42 2.04 0.81
CA ASP A 86 -6.70 3.06 -0.20
C ASP A 86 -5.72 2.94 -1.37
N PRO A 87 -6.02 2.07 -2.36
CA PRO A 87 -5.12 1.80 -3.45
C PRO A 87 -4.85 3.08 -4.24
N LEU A 88 -3.57 3.41 -4.36
CA LEU A 88 -3.08 4.62 -5.03
C LEU A 88 -3.66 5.93 -4.47
N SER A 89 -4.18 5.96 -3.24
CA SER A 89 -4.80 7.17 -2.66
C SER A 89 -6.04 7.67 -3.44
N TYR A 90 -6.68 6.82 -4.25
CA TYR A 90 -7.81 7.20 -5.11
C TYR A 90 -9.10 7.46 -4.34
N GLY A 91 -9.23 6.92 -3.13
CA GLY A 91 -10.31 7.20 -2.18
C GLY A 91 -10.07 8.44 -1.33
N TYR A 92 -8.91 9.11 -1.48
CA TYR A 92 -8.52 10.29 -0.69
C TYR A 92 -8.54 10.04 0.83
N VAL A 93 -8.21 8.82 1.25
CA VAL A 93 -8.16 8.41 2.66
C VAL A 93 -6.73 8.48 3.19
N ILE A 94 -5.77 7.97 2.41
CA ILE A 94 -4.35 7.95 2.82
C ILE A 94 -3.59 9.08 2.12
N PRO A 95 -2.98 10.02 2.85
CA PRO A 95 -2.17 11.07 2.26
C PRO A 95 -1.07 10.51 1.35
N ARG A 96 -0.91 11.10 0.17
CA ARG A 96 0.09 10.67 -0.83
C ARG A 96 1.51 10.48 -0.28
N PRO A 97 2.06 11.36 0.59
CA PRO A 97 3.40 11.17 1.16
C PRO A 97 3.53 9.86 1.94
N ILE A 98 2.48 9.46 2.66
CA ILE A 98 2.44 8.20 3.40
C ILE A 98 2.37 7.03 2.42
N SER A 99 1.51 7.12 1.41
CA SER A 99 1.41 6.06 0.38
C SER A 99 2.71 5.84 -0.39
N ALA A 100 3.44 6.93 -0.68
CA ALA A 100 4.73 6.91 -1.37
C ALA A 100 5.82 6.34 -0.46
N PHE A 101 5.88 6.81 0.79
CA PHE A 101 6.79 6.26 1.80
C PHE A 101 6.60 4.74 1.97
N LEU A 102 5.35 4.27 2.08
CA LEU A 102 5.05 2.84 2.18
C LEU A 102 5.49 2.05 0.93
N ALA A 103 5.43 2.66 -0.26
CA ALA A 103 5.90 2.03 -1.49
C ALA A 103 7.42 1.95 -1.55
N ASP A 104 8.10 3.04 -1.15
CA ASP A 104 9.56 3.11 -1.13
C ASP A 104 10.14 2.14 -0.10
N THR A 105 9.57 2.08 1.11
CA THR A 105 10.04 1.13 2.14
C THR A 105 9.72 -0.32 1.80
N CYS A 106 8.61 -0.59 1.10
CA CYS A 106 8.34 -1.91 0.53
C CYS A 106 9.44 -2.32 -0.46
N THR A 107 9.79 -1.42 -1.37
CA THR A 107 10.83 -1.63 -2.37
C THR A 107 12.19 -1.84 -1.72
N ALA A 108 12.55 -1.00 -0.74
CA ALA A 108 13.78 -1.16 0.03
C ALA A 108 13.84 -2.49 0.77
N ALA A 109 12.73 -2.95 1.37
CA ALA A 109 12.66 -4.26 2.02
C ALA A 109 12.87 -5.41 1.04
N LEU A 110 12.31 -5.32 -0.18
CA LEU A 110 12.50 -6.33 -1.23
C LEU A 110 13.94 -6.40 -1.75
N TYR A 111 14.67 -5.29 -1.76
CA TYR A 111 16.09 -5.28 -2.13
C TYR A 111 17.04 -5.63 -0.98
N SER A 112 16.54 -5.70 0.25
CA SER A 112 17.33 -6.03 1.45
C SER A 112 17.35 -7.52 1.78
N VAL A 113 16.49 -8.31 1.13
CA VAL A 113 16.41 -9.77 1.24
C VAL A 113 17.24 -10.45 0.16
#